data_AF-A0A5D4H390-F1
#
_entry.id   AF-A0A5D4H390-F1
#
_cell.length_a   1.000
_cell.length_b   1.000
_cell.length_c   1.000
_cell.angle_alpha   90.00
_cell.angle_beta   90.00
_cell.angle_gamma   90.00
#
_symmetry.space_group_name_H-M   'P 1'
#
loop_
_entity.id
_entity.type
_entity.pdbx_description
1 polymer ?
#
loop_
_entity_poly.entity_id
_entity_poly.type
_entity_poly.pdbx_seq_one_letter_code
_entity_poly.pdbx_strand_id
1 'polypeptide(L)'
;MKYNMERLFLNPFEDYSEKNLLWIGIVGFVLGIIISYFGKIVFDGIIQIHMGVTNITAIILGNLSNMGILTLGLFMLAKVLYKKTRFVDILNNVLIARIPMLLAGLLVVWMTKLVPMGKTAEINLAMSLDQSDMMWIALLAIFLLFMIIYFFYLLVIGVRHSINSKKFGHGFLIVIAVFVLDSMALLVYRGFFI
;
A
#
# COMPACT_ATOMS: atom_id res chain seq x y z
N MET A 1 -6.97 -31.93 -7.26
CA MET A 1 -7.43 -30.62 -6.76
C MET A 1 -7.08 -29.58 -7.81
N LYS A 2 -8.07 -29.03 -8.54
CA LYS A 2 -7.83 -28.07 -9.63
C LYS A 2 -7.62 -26.70 -8.97
N TYR A 3 -6.37 -26.26 -8.82
CA TYR A 3 -6.07 -24.90 -8.38
C TYR A 3 -6.49 -23.95 -9.51
N ASN A 4 -7.60 -23.24 -9.33
CA ASN A 4 -7.94 -22.15 -10.23
C ASN A 4 -7.06 -20.96 -9.84
N MET A 5 -6.14 -20.57 -10.74
CA MET A 5 -5.21 -19.44 -10.58
C MET A 5 -5.91 -18.13 -10.17
N GLU A 6 -7.19 -18.00 -10.50
CA GLU A 6 -8.03 -16.83 -10.15
C GLU A 6 -8.25 -16.67 -8.63
N ARG A 7 -8.33 -17.76 -7.87
CA ARG A 7 -8.55 -17.70 -6.41
C ARG A 7 -7.35 -17.15 -5.65
N LEU A 8 -6.17 -17.39 -6.21
CA LEU A 8 -4.86 -17.07 -5.67
C LEU A 8 -4.70 -15.56 -5.35
N PHE A 9 -5.34 -14.71 -6.16
CA PHE A 9 -5.30 -13.25 -6.01
C PHE A 9 -6.51 -12.68 -5.25
N LEU A 10 -7.60 -13.45 -5.14
CA LEU A 10 -8.83 -13.01 -4.49
C LEU A 10 -8.83 -13.30 -2.99
N ASN A 11 -8.24 -14.42 -2.56
CA ASN A 11 -8.17 -14.75 -1.14
C ASN A 11 -6.87 -15.48 -0.76
N PRO A 12 -5.71 -14.80 -0.84
CA PRO A 12 -4.42 -15.43 -0.54
C PRO A 12 -4.32 -15.94 0.91
N PHE A 13 -5.17 -15.44 1.82
CA PHE A 13 -5.15 -15.79 3.24
C PHE A 13 -5.75 -17.17 3.54
N GLU A 14 -6.61 -17.69 2.67
CA GLU A 14 -7.15 -19.06 2.80
C GLU A 14 -6.27 -20.10 2.11
N ASP A 15 -5.61 -19.72 1.00
CA ASP A 15 -4.93 -20.65 0.11
C ASP A 15 -3.45 -20.89 0.50
N TYR A 16 -2.83 -19.98 1.25
CA TYR A 16 -1.41 -20.07 1.62
C TYR A 16 -1.19 -20.26 3.12
N SER A 17 -0.12 -20.98 3.44
CA SER A 17 0.34 -21.10 4.83
C SER A 17 0.84 -19.75 5.36
N GLU A 18 0.66 -19.54 6.67
CA GLU A 18 1.13 -18.36 7.39
C GLU A 18 2.61 -18.06 7.14
N LYS A 19 3.45 -19.10 7.10
CA LYS A 19 4.90 -18.98 6.84
C LYS A 19 5.18 -18.49 5.42
N ASN A 20 4.42 -18.96 4.42
CA ASN A 20 4.59 -18.53 3.04
C ASN A 20 4.16 -17.07 2.86
N LEU A 21 3.04 -16.67 3.45
CA LEU A 21 2.58 -15.28 3.41
C LEU A 21 3.57 -14.33 4.08
N LEU A 22 4.14 -14.73 5.22
CA LEU A 22 5.17 -13.93 5.89
C LEU A 22 6.39 -13.72 5.00
N TRP A 23 6.91 -14.79 4.37
CA TRP A 23 8.05 -14.70 3.47
C TRP A 23 7.77 -13.84 2.24
N ILE A 24 6.65 -14.06 1.56
CA ILE A 24 6.23 -13.26 0.39
C ILE A 24 6.09 -11.79 0.78
N GLY A 25 5.46 -11.54 1.93
CA GLY A 25 5.28 -10.23 2.49
C GLY A 25 6.58 -9.50 2.79
N ILE A 26 7.52 -10.15 3.47
CA ILE A 26 8.85 -9.57 3.80
C ILE A 26 9.62 -9.26 2.52
N VAL A 27 9.63 -10.18 1.55
CA VAL A 27 10.28 -9.95 0.25
C VAL A 27 9.65 -8.75 -0.45
N GLY A 28 8.31 -8.68 -0.47
CA GLY A 28 7.58 -7.53 -1.02
C GLY A 28 7.94 -6.22 -0.32
N PHE A 29 8.04 -6.21 1.01
CA PHE A 29 8.43 -5.03 1.77
C PHE A 29 9.85 -4.54 1.43
N VAL A 30 10.83 -5.47 1.36
CA VAL A 30 12.21 -5.15 0.97
C VAL A 30 12.26 -4.61 -0.45
N LEU A 31 11.55 -5.23 -1.39
CA LEU A 31 11.43 -4.72 -2.77
C LEU A 31 10.81 -3.32 -2.80
N GLY A 32 9.84 -3.03 -1.93
CA GLY A 32 9.21 -1.71 -1.83
C GLY A 32 10.19 -0.63 -1.41
N ILE A 33 11.10 -0.93 -0.47
CA ILE A 33 12.19 -0.01 -0.09
C ILE A 33 13.15 0.20 -1.26
N ILE A 34 13.53 -0.87 -1.97
CA ILE A 34 14.41 -0.80 -3.14
C ILE A 34 13.80 0.10 -4.23
N ILE A 35 12.51 -0.12 -4.56
CA ILE A 35 11.77 0.69 -5.52
C ILE A 35 11.71 2.15 -5.07
N SER A 36 11.47 2.39 -3.78
CA SER A 36 11.45 3.74 -3.21
C SER A 36 12.78 4.46 -3.39
N TYR A 37 13.88 3.77 -3.10
CA TYR A 37 15.24 4.30 -3.26
C TYR A 37 15.57 4.64 -4.72
N PHE A 38 15.43 3.69 -5.64
CA PHE A 38 15.76 3.92 -7.06
C PHE A 38 14.78 4.88 -7.74
N GLY A 39 13.52 4.85 -7.33
CA GLY A 39 12.47 5.72 -7.82
C GLY A 39 12.51 7.14 -7.26
N LYS A 40 13.34 7.39 -6.23
CA LYS A 40 13.34 8.64 -5.45
C LYS A 40 11.94 9.01 -4.96
N ILE A 41 11.19 8.00 -4.54
CA ILE A 41 9.86 8.14 -3.95
C ILE A 41 9.89 7.75 -2.49
N VAL A 42 8.92 8.24 -1.73
CA VAL A 42 8.67 7.82 -0.36
C VAL A 42 7.18 7.59 -0.17
N PHE A 43 6.87 6.61 0.67
CA PHE A 43 5.55 6.50 1.27
C PHE A 43 5.60 7.33 2.56
N ASP A 44 5.13 8.56 2.54
CA ASP A 44 5.00 9.41 3.73
C ASP A 44 3.65 9.21 4.44
N GLY A 45 2.73 8.46 3.83
CA GLY A 45 1.54 7.89 4.45
C GLY A 45 1.39 6.42 4.08
N ILE A 46 0.34 5.78 4.59
CA ILE A 46 0.00 4.39 4.25
C ILE A 46 -0.38 4.27 2.76
N ILE A 47 -1.17 5.22 2.26
CA ILE A 47 -1.61 5.27 0.85
C ILE A 47 -0.96 6.39 0.04
N GLN A 48 -0.23 7.30 0.70
CA GLN A 48 0.38 8.46 0.06
C GLN A 48 1.77 8.14 -0.49
N ILE A 49 2.03 8.60 -1.71
CA ILE A 49 3.32 8.43 -2.41
C ILE A 49 3.78 9.81 -2.84
N HIS A 50 4.92 10.24 -2.32
CA HIS A 50 5.57 11.49 -2.71
C HIS A 50 6.89 11.20 -3.39
N MET A 51 7.29 12.13 -4.25
CA MET A 51 8.49 11.99 -5.07
C MET A 51 9.52 13.05 -4.69
N GLY A 52 10.77 12.87 -5.14
CA GLY A 52 11.85 13.83 -4.91
C GLY A 52 12.64 13.58 -3.62
N VAL A 53 12.39 12.46 -2.93
CA VAL A 53 13.11 12.10 -1.70
C VAL A 53 14.34 11.27 -2.05
N THR A 54 15.52 11.74 -1.62
CA THR A 54 16.81 11.07 -1.84
C THR A 54 17.44 10.54 -0.57
N ASN A 55 16.94 10.94 0.60
CA ASN A 55 17.45 10.48 1.88
C ASN A 55 17.01 9.03 2.15
N ILE A 56 17.96 8.10 2.05
CA ILE A 56 17.72 6.67 2.29
C ILE A 56 17.16 6.39 3.70
N THR A 57 17.60 7.14 4.72
CA THR A 57 17.11 6.99 6.09
C THR A 57 15.64 7.36 6.17
N ALA A 58 15.22 8.45 5.52
CA ALA A 58 13.81 8.85 5.45
C ALA A 58 12.97 7.81 4.68
N ILE A 59 13.51 7.20 3.63
CA ILE A 59 12.83 6.16 2.85
C ILE A 59 12.62 4.89 3.68
N ILE A 60 13.67 4.40 4.35
CA ILE A 60 13.62 3.19 5.17
C ILE A 60 12.69 3.41 6.37
N LEU A 61 12.91 4.50 7.11
CA LEU A 61 12.12 4.78 8.31
C LEU A 61 10.68 5.13 7.96
N GLY A 62 10.39 5.83 6.87
CA GLY A 62 9.01 6.06 6.41
C GLY A 62 8.28 4.75 6.11
N ASN A 63 8.91 3.83 5.36
CA ASN A 63 8.31 2.52 5.08
C ASN A 63 8.09 1.67 6.35
N LEU A 64 9.06 1.65 7.26
CA LEU A 64 8.95 0.94 8.54
C LEU A 64 7.86 1.56 9.44
N SER A 65 7.79 2.89 9.50
CA SER A 65 6.78 3.63 10.28
C SER A 65 5.38 3.29 9.79
N ASN A 66 5.14 3.37 8.48
CA ASN A 66 3.82 3.12 7.90
C ASN A 66 3.39 1.66 8.10
N MET A 67 4.34 0.72 7.92
CA MET A 67 4.09 -0.69 8.20
C MET A 67 3.76 -0.92 9.68
N GLY A 68 4.56 -0.36 10.60
CA GLY A 68 4.36 -0.48 12.04
C GLY A 68 3.04 0.12 12.50
N ILE A 69 2.72 1.34 12.08
CA ILE A 69 1.47 2.04 12.42
C ILE A 69 0.26 1.27 11.90
N LEU A 70 0.30 0.82 10.65
CA LEU A 70 -0.81 0.06 10.06
C LEU A 70 -1.00 -1.29 10.76
N THR A 71 0.07 -2.06 10.99
CA THR A 71 0.00 -3.35 11.68
C THR A 71 -0.48 -3.19 13.12
N LEU A 72 0.09 -2.26 13.89
CA LEU A 72 -0.28 -2.04 15.29
C LEU A 72 -1.71 -1.54 15.41
N GLY A 73 -2.11 -0.56 14.60
CA GLY A 73 -3.46 0.00 14.61
C GLY A 73 -4.53 -1.04 14.26
N LEU A 74 -4.32 -1.80 13.18
CA LEU A 74 -5.22 -2.88 12.80
C LEU A 74 -5.19 -4.04 13.79
N PHE A 75 -4.05 -4.31 14.44
CA PHE A 75 -3.98 -5.35 15.46
C PHE A 75 -4.78 -4.97 16.69
N MET A 76 -4.66 -3.73 17.19
CA MET A 76 -5.48 -3.24 18.31
C MET A 76 -6.96 -3.36 17.98
N LEU A 77 -7.35 -2.90 16.79
CA LEU A 77 -8.73 -3.00 16.33
C LEU A 77 -9.22 -4.45 16.27
N ALA A 78 -8.45 -5.32 15.61
CA ALA A 78 -8.79 -6.73 15.47
C ALA A 78 -8.87 -7.42 16.85
N LYS A 79 -8.01 -7.06 17.80
CA LYS A 79 -8.01 -7.60 19.15
C LYS A 79 -9.25 -7.20 19.95
N VAL A 80 -9.76 -5.98 19.75
CA VAL A 80 -11.03 -5.52 20.33
C VAL A 80 -12.21 -6.30 19.75
N LEU A 81 -12.22 -6.53 18.43
CA LEU A 81 -13.28 -7.27 17.75
C LEU A 81 -13.23 -8.78 18.05
N TYR A 82 -12.03 -9.34 18.22
CA TYR A 82 -11.81 -10.77 18.48
C TYR A 82 -10.55 -11.01 19.30
N LYS A 83 -10.74 -11.36 20.58
CA LYS A 83 -9.64 -11.50 21.56
C LYS A 83 -8.58 -12.55 21.18
N LYS A 84 -8.91 -13.53 20.35
CA LYS A 84 -7.97 -14.60 19.94
C LYS A 84 -7.09 -14.22 18.74
N THR A 85 -7.27 -13.04 18.14
CA THR A 85 -6.41 -12.58 17.05
C THR A 85 -4.95 -12.52 17.50
N ARG A 86 -4.06 -13.08 16.67
CA ARG A 86 -2.61 -13.09 16.87
C ARG A 86 -1.98 -11.95 16.10
N PHE A 87 -0.88 -11.41 16.62
CA PHE A 87 -0.17 -10.30 15.98
C PHE A 87 0.35 -10.68 14.59
N VAL A 88 0.93 -11.88 14.47
CA VAL A 88 1.51 -12.38 13.21
C VAL A 88 0.46 -12.49 12.10
N ASP A 89 -0.80 -12.83 12.43
CA ASP A 89 -1.88 -12.88 11.44
C ASP A 89 -2.12 -11.49 10.81
N ILE A 90 -2.15 -10.45 11.64
CA ILE A 90 -2.36 -9.07 11.16
C ILE A 90 -1.13 -8.52 10.45
N LEU A 91 0.07 -8.85 10.94
CA LEU A 91 1.32 -8.51 10.25
C LEU A 91 1.34 -9.09 8.83
N ASN A 92 0.96 -10.36 8.66
CA ASN A 92 0.85 -10.99 7.35
C ASN A 92 -0.16 -10.29 6.46
N ASN A 93 -1.35 -9.97 6.98
CA ASN A 93 -2.37 -9.25 6.22
C ASN A 93 -1.85 -7.91 5.68
N VAL A 94 -1.16 -7.15 6.53
CA VAL A 94 -0.60 -5.84 6.17
C VAL A 94 0.53 -5.98 5.14
N LEU A 95 1.45 -6.90 5.35
CA LEU A 95 2.56 -7.16 4.43
C LEU A 95 2.06 -7.54 3.03
N ILE A 96 1.09 -8.45 2.95
CA ILE A 96 0.52 -8.89 1.68
C ILE A 96 -0.28 -7.76 1.02
N ALA A 97 -1.09 -7.02 1.78
CA ALA A 97 -1.84 -5.89 1.24
C ALA A 97 -0.93 -4.79 0.69
N ARG A 98 0.28 -4.59 1.26
CA ARG A 98 1.25 -3.59 0.77
C ARG A 98 1.86 -3.93 -0.60
N ILE A 99 1.72 -5.15 -1.11
CA ILE A 99 2.21 -5.52 -2.45
C ILE A 99 1.53 -4.69 -3.55
N PRO A 100 0.19 -4.53 -3.59
CA PRO A 100 -0.46 -3.57 -4.49
C PRO A 100 0.09 -2.13 -4.38
N MET A 101 0.42 -1.66 -3.17
CA MET A 101 1.00 -0.33 -2.98
C MET A 101 2.43 -0.23 -3.53
N LEU A 102 3.20 -1.31 -3.47
CA LEU A 102 4.50 -1.40 -4.14
C LEU A 102 4.34 -1.25 -5.67
N LEU A 103 3.35 -1.92 -6.26
CA LEU A 103 3.04 -1.76 -7.68
C LEU A 103 2.60 -0.33 -8.00
N ALA A 104 1.78 0.30 -7.14
CA ALA A 104 1.44 1.72 -7.27
C ALA A 104 2.69 2.62 -7.28
N GLY A 105 3.66 2.35 -6.41
CA GLY A 105 4.95 3.06 -6.40
C GLY A 105 5.71 2.92 -7.73
N LEU A 106 5.77 1.73 -8.32
CA LEU A 106 6.37 1.52 -9.65
C LEU A 106 5.67 2.33 -10.73
N LEU A 107 4.33 2.41 -10.69
CA LEU A 107 3.55 3.19 -11.65
C LEU A 107 3.85 4.68 -11.51
N VAL A 108 3.92 5.20 -10.28
CA VAL A 108 4.30 6.61 -10.03
C VAL A 108 5.69 6.90 -10.58
N VAL A 109 6.67 6.01 -10.34
CA VAL A 109 8.01 6.16 -10.93
C VAL A 109 7.94 6.18 -12.45
N TRP A 110 7.12 5.34 -13.07
CA TRP A 110 6.97 5.33 -14.53
C TRP A 110 6.30 6.60 -15.06
N MET A 111 5.30 7.13 -14.35
CA MET A 111 4.63 8.40 -14.68
C MET A 111 5.61 9.58 -14.72
N THR A 112 6.67 9.60 -13.90
CA THR A 112 7.67 10.69 -13.95
C THR A 112 8.45 10.77 -15.26
N LYS A 113 8.54 9.67 -16.00
CA LYS A 113 9.17 9.66 -17.33
C LYS A 113 8.29 10.34 -18.38
N LEU A 114 6.97 10.30 -18.20
CA LEU A 114 5.98 10.93 -19.07
C LEU A 114 5.78 12.41 -18.71
N VAL A 115 5.88 12.74 -17.41
CA VAL A 115 5.73 14.10 -16.91
C VAL A 115 6.97 14.51 -16.11
N PRO A 116 7.98 15.12 -16.76
CA PRO A 116 9.16 15.62 -16.05
C PRO A 116 8.73 16.67 -15.02
N MET A 117 9.16 16.50 -13.77
CA MET A 117 8.78 17.33 -12.62
C MET A 117 9.05 18.84 -12.79
N GLY A 118 9.92 19.24 -13.72
CA GLY A 118 10.17 20.66 -14.02
C GLY A 118 9.06 21.35 -14.81
N LYS A 119 8.12 20.60 -15.41
CA LYS A 119 7.05 21.16 -16.26
C LYS A 119 5.70 21.33 -15.55
N THR A 120 5.53 20.76 -14.35
CA THR A 120 4.24 20.76 -13.62
C THR A 120 3.90 22.08 -12.94
N ALA A 121 4.86 23.00 -12.82
CA ALA A 121 4.64 24.35 -12.30
C ALA A 121 4.11 25.34 -13.37
N GLU A 122 4.11 24.96 -14.65
CA GLU A 122 3.58 25.80 -15.73
C GLU A 122 2.09 25.54 -15.94
N ILE A 123 1.30 26.63 -16.01
CA ILE A 123 -0.15 26.64 -16.30
C ILE A 123 -0.49 25.93 -17.64
N ASN A 124 0.52 25.65 -18.47
CA ASN A 124 0.38 25.03 -19.79
C ASN A 124 0.76 23.54 -19.84
N LEU A 125 0.81 22.81 -18.72
CA LEU A 125 1.15 21.38 -18.71
C LEU A 125 0.33 20.57 -19.74
N ALA A 126 -0.97 20.84 -19.85
CA ALA A 126 -1.86 20.20 -20.83
C ALA A 126 -1.58 20.59 -22.29
N MET A 127 -0.98 21.77 -22.56
CA MET A 127 -0.55 22.18 -23.91
C MET A 127 0.85 21.66 -24.26
N SER A 128 1.63 21.22 -23.26
CA SER A 128 3.01 20.76 -23.45
C SER A 128 3.17 19.24 -23.61
N LEU A 129 2.10 18.49 -23.33
CA LEU A 129 2.05 17.03 -23.43
C LEU A 129 1.42 16.63 -24.76
N ASP A 130 2.03 15.65 -25.43
CA ASP A 130 1.43 15.05 -26.61
C ASP A 130 0.18 14.24 -26.24
N GLN A 131 -0.74 14.05 -27.19
CA GLN A 131 -1.96 13.27 -27.00
C GLN A 131 -1.65 11.84 -26.53
N SER A 132 -0.55 11.25 -26.99
CA SER A 132 -0.07 9.93 -26.56
C SER A 132 0.28 9.92 -25.06
N ASP A 133 1.01 10.91 -24.57
CA ASP A 133 1.42 11.00 -23.16
C ASP A 133 0.20 11.18 -22.25
N MET A 134 -0.78 12.00 -22.67
CA MET A 134 -2.03 12.17 -21.95
C MET A 134 -2.82 10.86 -21.83
N MET A 135 -2.87 10.06 -22.90
CA MET A 135 -3.51 8.75 -22.88
C MET A 135 -2.82 7.81 -21.89
N TRP A 136 -1.49 7.76 -21.90
CA TRP A 136 -0.72 6.93 -20.95
C TRP A 136 -0.91 7.37 -19.50
N ILE A 137 -0.89 8.68 -19.22
CA ILE A 137 -1.16 9.22 -17.88
C ILE A 137 -2.55 8.81 -17.40
N ALA A 138 -3.57 8.91 -18.25
CA ALA A 138 -4.93 8.51 -17.90
C ALA A 138 -5.03 7.00 -17.59
N LEU A 139 -4.40 6.15 -18.42
CA LEU A 139 -4.36 4.70 -18.20
C LEU A 139 -3.65 4.34 -16.89
N LEU A 140 -2.52 4.99 -16.59
CA LEU A 140 -1.78 4.78 -15.36
C LEU A 140 -2.55 5.25 -14.13
N ALA A 141 -3.26 6.36 -14.22
CA ALA A 141 -4.09 6.86 -13.13
C ALA A 141 -5.23 5.88 -12.80
N ILE A 142 -5.89 5.30 -13.82
CA ILE A 142 -6.89 4.25 -13.64
C ILE A 142 -6.28 3.02 -12.98
N PHE A 143 -5.10 2.59 -13.44
CA PHE A 143 -4.43 1.42 -12.89
C PHE A 143 -3.92 1.64 -11.45
N LEU A 144 -3.49 2.87 -11.13
CA LEU A 144 -3.11 3.27 -9.77
C LEU A 144 -4.32 3.25 -8.84
N LEU A 145 -5.48 3.76 -9.29
CA LEU A 145 -6.73 3.66 -8.53
C LEU A 145 -7.10 2.20 -8.26
N PHE A 146 -6.97 1.33 -9.26
CA PHE A 146 -7.18 -0.12 -9.08
C PHE A 146 -6.25 -0.72 -8.02
N MET A 147 -4.97 -0.34 -8.00
CA MET A 147 -4.02 -0.81 -6.97
C MET A 147 -4.41 -0.37 -5.56
N ILE A 148 -4.90 0.86 -5.39
CA ILE A 148 -5.39 1.35 -4.10
C ILE A 148 -6.63 0.58 -3.66
N ILE A 149 -7.60 0.36 -4.57
CA ILE A 149 -8.79 -0.45 -4.27
C ILE A 149 -8.40 -1.87 -3.87
N TYR A 150 -7.44 -2.47 -4.58
CA TYR A 150 -6.96 -3.81 -4.29
C TYR A 150 -6.22 -3.90 -2.94
N PHE A 151 -5.46 -2.87 -2.57
CA PHE A 151 -4.88 -2.73 -1.23
C PHE A 151 -5.95 -2.79 -0.13
N PHE A 152 -7.01 -1.99 -0.24
CA PHE A 152 -8.11 -2.01 0.73
C PHE A 152 -8.85 -3.35 0.75
N TYR A 153 -9.09 -3.94 -0.42
CA TYR A 153 -9.71 -5.25 -0.54
C TYR A 153 -8.93 -6.32 0.23
N LEU A 154 -7.61 -6.39 0.04
CA LEU A 154 -6.76 -7.36 0.74
C LEU A 154 -6.74 -7.13 2.26
N LEU A 155 -6.69 -5.87 2.72
CA LEU A 155 -6.79 -5.57 4.15
C LEU A 155 -8.13 -6.03 4.74
N VAL A 156 -9.24 -5.75 4.06
CA VAL A 156 -10.58 -6.13 4.52
C VAL A 156 -10.71 -7.64 4.61
N ILE A 157 -10.30 -8.38 3.58
CA ILE A 157 -10.39 -9.84 3.57
C ILE A 157 -9.45 -10.46 4.60
N GLY A 158 -8.18 -10.04 4.63
CA GLY A 158 -7.19 -10.58 5.55
C GLY A 158 -7.59 -10.36 7.01
N VAL A 159 -7.94 -9.13 7.39
CA VAL A 159 -8.32 -8.85 8.78
C VAL A 159 -9.62 -9.58 9.14
N ARG A 160 -10.61 -9.64 8.23
CA ARG A 160 -11.84 -10.42 8.46
C ARG A 160 -11.56 -11.90 8.67
N HIS A 161 -10.60 -12.46 7.93
CA HIS A 161 -10.13 -13.82 8.12
C HIS A 161 -9.52 -14.00 9.52
N SER A 162 -8.62 -13.09 9.94
CA SER A 162 -7.97 -13.16 11.26
C SER A 162 -8.89 -12.93 12.47
N ILE A 163 -10.05 -12.28 12.29
CA ILE A 163 -11.08 -12.11 13.34
C ILE A 163 -12.25 -13.09 13.18
N ASN A 164 -12.18 -14.02 12.22
CA ASN A 164 -13.26 -14.96 11.90
C ASN A 164 -14.64 -14.28 11.75
N SER A 165 -14.72 -13.21 10.96
CA SER A 165 -15.96 -12.45 10.77
C SER A 165 -16.42 -12.37 9.33
N LYS A 166 -17.71 -12.68 9.15
CA LYS A 166 -18.43 -12.47 7.88
C LYS A 166 -19.24 -11.15 7.85
N LYS A 167 -19.21 -10.36 8.93
CA LYS A 167 -20.02 -9.14 9.05
C LYS A 167 -19.48 -8.03 8.14
N PHE A 168 -20.35 -7.47 7.30
CA PHE A 168 -20.01 -6.34 6.43
C PHE A 168 -19.51 -5.12 7.21
N GLY A 169 -20.12 -4.81 8.36
CA GLY A 169 -19.74 -3.68 9.20
C GLY A 169 -18.28 -3.70 9.68
N HIS A 170 -17.68 -4.89 9.84
CA HIS A 170 -16.25 -4.97 10.18
C HIS A 170 -15.36 -4.51 9.01
N GLY A 171 -15.76 -4.80 7.77
CA GLY A 171 -15.04 -4.34 6.58
C GLY A 171 -15.04 -2.82 6.47
N PHE A 172 -16.21 -2.19 6.65
CA PHE A 172 -16.33 -0.74 6.66
C PHE A 172 -15.47 -0.09 7.76
N LEU A 173 -15.49 -0.67 8.96
CA LEU A 173 -14.72 -0.18 10.09
C LEU A 173 -13.19 -0.32 9.86
N ILE A 174 -12.73 -1.38 9.18
CA ILE A 174 -11.32 -1.53 8.77
C ILE A 174 -10.92 -0.40 7.82
N VAL A 175 -11.75 -0.09 6.81
CA VAL A 175 -11.46 0.99 5.85
C VAL A 175 -11.35 2.34 6.55
N ILE A 176 -12.27 2.66 7.45
CA ILE A 176 -12.20 3.89 8.26
C ILE A 176 -10.91 3.91 9.09
N ALA A 177 -10.59 2.81 9.76
CA ALA A 177 -9.38 2.73 10.57
C ALA A 177 -8.12 2.98 9.73
N VAL A 178 -8.04 2.46 8.51
CA VAL A 178 -6.91 2.69 7.61
C VAL A 178 -6.76 4.16 7.25
N PHE A 179 -7.85 4.90 6.99
CA PHE A 179 -7.76 6.35 6.73
C PHE A 179 -7.27 7.14 7.95
N VAL A 180 -7.71 6.77 9.15
CA VAL A 180 -7.21 7.39 10.40
C VAL A 180 -5.72 7.09 10.58
N LEU A 181 -5.32 5.83 10.38
CA LEU A 181 -3.93 5.41 10.48
C LEU A 181 -3.05 6.04 9.40
N ASP A 182 -3.58 6.28 8.20
CA ASP A 182 -2.87 6.99 7.13
C ASP A 182 -2.54 8.42 7.54
N SER A 183 -3.54 9.11 8.12
CA SER A 183 -3.37 10.46 8.65
C SER A 183 -2.33 10.49 9.77
N MET A 184 -2.35 9.50 10.66
CA MET A 184 -1.34 9.37 11.73
C MET A 184 0.06 9.11 11.16
N ALA A 185 0.18 8.21 10.17
CA ALA A 185 1.44 7.92 9.50
C ALA A 185 2.03 9.15 8.83
N LEU A 186 1.18 9.96 8.17
CA LEU A 186 1.59 11.24 7.60
C LEU A 186 2.14 12.21 8.64
N LEU A 187 1.47 12.36 9.78
CA LEU A 187 1.94 13.23 10.85
C LEU A 187 3.28 12.76 11.43
N VAL A 188 3.45 11.46 11.63
CA VAL A 188 4.72 10.87 12.07
C VAL A 188 5.80 11.15 11.04
N TYR A 189 5.54 10.91 9.76
CA TYR A 189 6.55 11.14 8.74
C TYR A 189 7.01 12.61 8.69
N ARG A 190 6.05 13.53 8.64
CA ARG A 190 6.33 14.98 8.58
C ARG A 190 7.00 15.51 9.84
N GLY A 191 6.69 14.95 11.01
CA GLY A 191 7.30 15.39 12.27
C GLY A 191 8.74 14.94 12.47
N PHE A 192 9.16 13.85 11.82
CA PHE A 192 10.49 13.26 12.03
C PHE A 192 11.44 13.36 10.82
N PHE A 193 10.92 13.57 9.60
CA PHE A 193 11.73 13.45 8.37
C PHE A 193 11.67 14.68 7.43
N ILE A 194 10.87 15.69 7.76
CA ILE A 194 10.84 17.01 7.09
C ILE A 194 11.31 18.05 8.11
#